data_AF-A0AAN6JV62-F1
#
_entry.id   AF-A0AAN6JV62-F1
#
_cell.length_a   1.000
_cell.length_b   1.000
_cell.length_c   1.000
_cell.angle_alpha   90.00
_cell.angle_beta   90.00
_cell.angle_gamma   90.00
#
_symmetry.space_group_name_H-M   'P 1'
#
loop_
_entity.id
_entity.type
_entity.pdbx_description
1 polymer ?
#
loop_
_entity_poly.entity_id
_entity_poly.type
_entity_poly.pdbx_seq_one_letter_code
_entity_poly.pdbx_strand_id
1 'polypeptide(L)'
;MAEISTALEEQSRLIAADLSGESADAQSLDIPAILFMHDLNIRASSMLARQGQQRAATVPKDVLARLDREAADVHRYPFVAISELYPPCVASLDSLEVVRLSELTAETHHYGKALLVERIGTVVQNGIETLVAVQDVNGDAEAVELYHGDVNLTDNLPLETFFFIKEPYFTLGASGLPVIRIDHLTDLVHADSRPKALSVSASKQEVGRTASEWKEVGNGFFTKQEYFKAGQ
;
A
#
# COMPACT_ATOMS: atom_id res chain seq x y z
N MET A 1 2.55 9.04 -33.61
CA MET A 1 3.74 8.31 -34.09
C MET A 1 4.97 9.21 -34.25
N ALA A 2 4.83 10.48 -34.66
CA ALA A 2 5.99 11.40 -34.78
C ALA A 2 6.54 11.88 -33.41
N GLU A 3 5.68 12.17 -32.43
CA GLU A 3 6.11 12.76 -31.15
C GLU A 3 6.89 11.81 -30.22
N ILE A 4 6.60 10.51 -30.27
CA ILE A 4 7.34 9.48 -29.50
C ILE A 4 8.77 9.35 -30.04
N SER A 5 8.97 9.56 -31.35
CA SER A 5 10.29 9.52 -31.99
C SER A 5 11.16 10.69 -31.54
N THR A 6 10.56 11.88 -31.39
CA THR A 6 11.27 13.09 -31.01
C THR A 6 11.75 13.03 -29.56
N ALA A 7 10.92 12.51 -28.65
CA ALA A 7 11.29 12.34 -27.24
C ALA A 7 12.42 11.29 -27.04
N LEU A 8 12.41 10.21 -27.82
CA LEU A 8 13.45 9.17 -27.76
C LEU A 8 14.79 9.65 -28.37
N GLU A 9 14.73 10.47 -29.41
CA GLU A 9 15.91 11.14 -29.98
C GLU A 9 16.50 12.16 -29.01
N GLU A 10 15.66 12.91 -28.28
CA GLU A 10 16.08 13.89 -27.29
C GLU A 10 16.72 13.22 -26.05
N GLN A 11 16.16 12.08 -25.60
CA GLN A 11 16.78 11.24 -24.56
C GLN A 11 18.13 10.68 -24.98
N SER A 12 18.23 10.17 -26.23
CA SER A 12 19.50 9.64 -26.75
C SER A 12 20.57 10.73 -26.84
N ARG A 13 20.17 11.97 -27.13
CA ARG A 13 21.05 13.14 -27.22
C ARG A 13 21.53 13.61 -25.85
N LEU A 14 20.66 13.59 -24.83
CA LEU A 14 21.00 13.94 -23.45
C LEU A 14 21.96 12.92 -22.83
N ILE A 15 21.75 11.63 -23.05
CA ILE A 15 22.65 10.55 -22.60
C ILE A 15 24.03 10.67 -23.28
N ALA A 16 24.06 11.02 -24.58
CA ALA A 16 25.30 11.20 -25.32
C ALA A 16 26.11 12.43 -24.90
N ALA A 17 25.43 13.54 -24.56
CA ALA A 17 26.07 14.79 -24.13
C ALA A 17 26.79 14.65 -22.77
N ASP A 18 26.22 13.85 -21.87
CA ASP A 18 26.77 13.63 -20.53
C ASP A 18 27.99 12.68 -20.55
N LEU A 19 28.00 11.70 -21.47
CA LEU A 19 29.17 10.84 -21.72
C LEU A 19 30.36 11.59 -22.34
N SER A 20 30.12 12.74 -23.00
CA SER A 20 31.17 13.59 -23.57
C SER A 20 31.70 14.67 -22.64
N GLY A 21 31.13 14.83 -21.44
CA GLY A 21 31.64 15.77 -20.43
C GLY A 21 31.54 17.25 -20.81
N GLU A 22 30.61 17.63 -21.69
CA GLU A 22 30.33 19.04 -21.99
C GLU A 22 29.27 19.58 -21.02
N SER A 23 29.73 20.29 -20.00
CA SER A 23 28.88 21.00 -19.05
C SER A 23 28.17 22.16 -19.76
N ALA A 24 26.85 22.05 -19.92
CA ALA A 24 25.99 23.19 -20.21
C ALA A 24 25.18 23.53 -18.96
N ASP A 25 25.32 24.77 -18.49
CA ASP A 25 24.55 25.39 -17.42
C ASP A 25 23.04 25.39 -17.74
N ALA A 26 22.41 24.27 -17.46
CA ALA A 26 21.00 24.13 -17.15
C ALA A 26 20.95 23.32 -15.86
N GLN A 27 19.96 23.52 -15.00
CA GLN A 27 19.72 22.65 -13.86
C GLN A 27 19.43 21.23 -14.38
N SER A 28 20.48 20.45 -14.65
CA SER A 28 20.34 19.07 -15.07
C SER A 28 19.85 18.33 -13.84
N LEU A 29 18.59 17.89 -13.91
CA LEU A 29 18.11 16.86 -13.02
C LEU A 29 19.07 15.68 -13.15
N ASP A 30 19.54 15.17 -12.02
CA ASP A 30 20.44 14.02 -12.04
C ASP A 30 19.73 12.81 -12.69
N ILE A 31 20.51 11.89 -13.23
CA ILE A 31 19.98 10.68 -13.90
C ILE A 31 18.96 9.94 -13.02
N PRO A 32 19.16 9.80 -11.69
CA PRO A 32 18.14 9.26 -10.78
C PRO A 32 16.81 10.01 -10.80
N ALA A 33 16.81 11.35 -10.78
CA ALA A 33 15.60 12.17 -10.82
C ALA A 33 14.89 12.09 -12.18
N ILE A 34 15.62 11.96 -13.28
CA ILE A 34 15.02 11.75 -14.61
C ILE A 34 14.34 10.38 -14.68
N LEU A 35 15.01 9.33 -14.20
CA LEU A 35 14.47 7.96 -14.18
C LEU A 35 13.22 7.87 -13.30
N PHE A 36 13.26 8.51 -12.12
CA PHE A 36 12.11 8.69 -11.24
C PHE A 36 10.91 9.31 -11.97
N MET A 37 11.12 10.43 -12.67
CA MET A 37 10.00 11.14 -13.29
C MET A 37 9.42 10.37 -14.45
N HIS A 38 10.27 9.66 -15.19
CA HIS A 38 9.85 8.74 -16.23
C HIS A 38 9.01 7.59 -15.66
N ASP A 39 9.47 6.94 -14.59
CA ASP A 39 8.75 5.85 -13.93
C ASP A 39 7.40 6.34 -13.36
N LEU A 40 7.37 7.53 -12.76
CA LEU A 40 6.12 8.16 -12.32
C LEU A 40 5.14 8.42 -13.47
N ASN A 41 5.63 8.88 -14.62
CA ASN A 41 4.77 9.17 -15.76
C ASN A 41 4.21 7.88 -16.38
N ILE A 42 5.03 6.82 -16.46
CA ILE A 42 4.57 5.47 -16.83
C ILE A 42 3.52 4.99 -15.84
N ARG A 43 3.78 5.15 -14.54
CA ARG A 43 2.85 4.75 -13.48
C ARG A 43 1.53 5.49 -13.61
N ALA A 44 1.54 6.81 -13.72
CA ALA A 44 0.34 7.63 -13.92
C ALA A 44 -0.46 7.18 -15.15
N SER A 45 0.23 6.89 -16.26
CA SER A 45 -0.40 6.38 -17.49
C SER A 45 -1.04 5.00 -17.28
N SER A 46 -0.38 4.11 -16.53
CA SER A 46 -0.88 2.78 -16.20
C SER A 46 -2.03 2.80 -15.19
N MET A 47 -2.01 3.72 -14.22
CA MET A 47 -3.11 3.97 -13.28
C MET A 47 -4.36 4.37 -14.07
N LEU A 48 -4.25 5.36 -14.96
CA LEU A 48 -5.35 5.80 -15.83
C LEU A 48 -5.89 4.67 -16.70
N ALA A 49 -5.01 3.81 -17.24
CA ALA A 49 -5.43 2.70 -18.09
C ALA A 49 -6.16 1.58 -17.32
N ARG A 50 -5.90 1.43 -16.02
CA ARG A 50 -6.49 0.39 -15.17
C ARG A 50 -7.63 0.88 -14.29
N GLN A 51 -7.84 2.19 -14.18
CA GLN A 51 -8.89 2.77 -13.36
C GLN A 51 -10.26 2.16 -13.68
N GLY A 52 -10.98 1.74 -12.65
CA GLY A 52 -12.31 1.15 -12.82
C GLY A 52 -12.31 -0.32 -13.26
N GLN A 53 -11.15 -0.91 -13.55
CA GLN A 53 -11.06 -2.33 -13.89
C GLN A 53 -11.19 -3.20 -12.64
N GLN A 54 -12.02 -4.23 -12.73
CA GLN A 54 -12.13 -5.24 -11.69
C GLN A 54 -10.81 -6.00 -11.52
N ARG A 55 -10.44 -6.28 -10.27
CA ARG A 55 -9.24 -7.05 -9.97
C ARG A 55 -9.33 -8.47 -10.55
N ALA A 56 -8.22 -8.94 -11.11
CA ALA A 56 -8.06 -10.34 -11.47
C ALA A 56 -7.62 -11.18 -10.25
N ALA A 57 -8.23 -12.34 -10.06
CA ALA A 57 -7.83 -13.26 -9.01
C ALA A 57 -6.36 -13.69 -9.19
N THR A 58 -5.62 -13.73 -8.08
CA THR A 58 -4.21 -14.05 -8.06
C THR A 58 -3.95 -15.15 -7.03
N VAL A 59 -3.11 -16.12 -7.38
CA VAL A 59 -2.80 -17.22 -6.47
C VAL A 59 -1.69 -16.83 -5.48
N PRO A 60 -1.73 -17.32 -4.22
CA PRO A 60 -0.75 -17.01 -3.19
C PRO A 60 0.71 -17.14 -3.61
N LYS A 61 1.02 -18.20 -4.36
CA LYS A 61 2.39 -18.50 -4.80
C LYS A 61 2.97 -17.40 -5.68
N ASP A 62 2.14 -16.78 -6.52
CA ASP A 62 2.58 -15.73 -7.44
C ASP A 62 2.84 -14.42 -6.69
N VAL A 63 1.99 -14.11 -5.71
CA VAL A 63 2.18 -12.95 -4.83
C VAL A 63 3.46 -13.09 -4.01
N LEU A 64 3.67 -14.25 -3.39
CA LEU A 64 4.89 -14.53 -2.62
C LEU A 64 6.15 -14.41 -3.49
N ALA A 65 6.15 -15.05 -4.67
CA ALA A 65 7.26 -14.96 -5.59
C ALA A 65 7.51 -13.52 -6.09
N ARG A 66 6.46 -12.70 -6.19
CA ARG A 66 6.58 -11.27 -6.52
C ARG A 66 7.26 -10.49 -5.41
N LEU A 67 6.83 -10.67 -4.15
CA LEU A 67 7.46 -10.02 -3.01
C LEU A 67 8.91 -10.45 -2.80
N ASP A 68 9.24 -11.71 -3.04
CA ASP A 68 10.64 -12.19 -2.98
C ASP A 68 11.54 -11.47 -4.01
N ARG A 69 11.00 -11.18 -5.21
CA ARG A 69 11.73 -10.41 -6.22
C ARG A 69 11.88 -8.94 -5.82
N GLU A 70 10.84 -8.35 -5.25
CA GLU A 70 10.84 -6.96 -4.79
C GLU A 70 11.79 -6.77 -3.60
N ALA A 71 11.88 -7.76 -2.69
CA ALA A 71 12.87 -7.78 -1.62
C ALA A 71 14.32 -7.85 -2.11
N ALA A 72 14.54 -8.47 -3.28
CA ALA A 72 15.85 -8.58 -3.91
C ALA A 72 16.22 -7.35 -4.75
N ASP A 73 15.26 -6.44 -5.02
CA ASP A 73 15.53 -5.23 -5.77
C ASP A 73 16.30 -4.21 -4.91
N VAL A 74 17.41 -3.73 -5.45
CA VAL A 74 18.30 -2.77 -4.81
C VAL A 74 17.85 -1.33 -5.11
N HIS A 75 17.00 -1.12 -6.13
CA HIS A 75 16.43 0.18 -6.49
C HIS A 75 15.29 0.55 -5.56
N ARG A 76 15.68 0.97 -4.35
CA ARG A 76 14.79 1.48 -3.32
C ARG A 76 14.32 2.87 -3.72
N TYR A 77 13.06 3.03 -4.11
CA TYR A 77 12.50 4.33 -4.44
C TYR A 77 12.45 5.20 -3.16
N PRO A 78 13.21 6.32 -3.07
CA PRO A 78 13.23 7.15 -1.86
C PRO A 78 11.97 8.04 -1.72
N PHE A 79 10.95 7.82 -2.55
CA PHE A 79 9.81 8.71 -2.71
C PHE A 79 8.51 7.93 -2.85
N VAL A 80 7.45 8.53 -2.35
CA VAL A 80 6.11 8.00 -2.44
C VAL A 80 5.25 9.04 -3.09
N ALA A 81 4.75 8.71 -4.28
CA ALA A 81 3.67 9.48 -4.89
C ALA A 81 2.37 9.15 -4.15
N ILE A 82 1.76 10.17 -3.55
CA ILE A 82 0.42 10.08 -2.97
C ILE A 82 -0.52 10.64 -4.03
N SER A 83 -1.23 9.76 -4.74
CA SER A 83 -2.15 10.17 -5.81
C SER A 83 -3.41 10.84 -5.26
N GLU A 84 -3.89 10.41 -4.09
CA GLU A 84 -5.06 10.95 -3.42
C GLU A 84 -4.82 11.03 -1.91
N LEU A 85 -5.03 12.20 -1.32
CA LEU A 85 -5.03 12.36 0.13
C LEU A 85 -6.41 11.93 0.66
N TYR A 86 -6.43 10.88 1.47
CA TYR A 86 -7.65 10.43 2.15
C TYR A 86 -7.48 10.51 3.68
N PRO A 87 -8.56 10.83 4.42
CA PRO A 87 -8.52 10.80 5.88
C PRO A 87 -8.50 9.35 6.38
N PRO A 88 -8.01 9.10 7.62
CA PRO A 88 -8.16 7.79 8.25
C PRO A 88 -9.64 7.45 8.39
N CYS A 89 -9.99 6.18 8.26
CA CYS A 89 -11.36 5.73 8.46
C CYS A 89 -11.74 5.84 9.94
N VAL A 90 -12.79 6.62 10.23
CA VAL A 90 -13.31 6.83 11.60
C VAL A 90 -14.54 5.98 11.91
N ALA A 91 -15.03 5.22 10.93
CA ALA A 91 -16.19 4.34 11.10
C ALA A 91 -15.81 3.11 11.94
N SER A 92 -16.76 2.66 12.78
CA SER A 92 -16.64 1.39 13.50
C SER A 92 -16.64 0.22 12.51
N LEU A 93 -15.89 -0.84 12.80
CA LEU A 93 -15.83 -2.01 11.92
C LEU A 93 -17.21 -2.62 11.63
N ASP A 94 -18.10 -2.64 12.63
CA ASP A 94 -19.46 -3.18 12.51
C ASP A 94 -20.37 -2.41 11.54
N SER A 95 -20.01 -1.15 11.24
CA SER A 95 -20.76 -0.30 10.30
C SER A 95 -20.27 -0.44 8.86
N LEU A 96 -19.17 -1.17 8.64
CA LEU A 96 -18.57 -1.36 7.32
C LEU A 96 -19.08 -2.63 6.67
N GLU A 97 -19.31 -2.57 5.35
CA GLU A 97 -19.69 -3.74 4.57
C GLU A 97 -18.45 -4.56 4.20
N VAL A 98 -18.42 -5.84 4.57
CA VAL A 98 -17.30 -6.71 4.25
C VAL A 98 -17.31 -7.09 2.76
N VAL A 99 -16.21 -6.79 2.07
CA VAL A 99 -15.97 -7.12 0.65
C VAL A 99 -14.84 -8.13 0.51
N ARG A 100 -14.73 -8.72 -0.69
CA ARG A 100 -13.67 -9.67 -1.06
C ARG A 100 -12.62 -9.02 -1.95
N LEU A 101 -11.46 -9.67 -2.08
CA LEU A 101 -10.42 -9.22 -3.02
C LEU A 101 -10.91 -9.17 -4.47
N SER A 102 -11.78 -10.10 -4.87
CA SER A 102 -12.37 -10.14 -6.21
C SER A 102 -13.32 -8.98 -6.52
N GLU A 103 -13.77 -8.25 -5.50
CA GLU A 103 -14.72 -7.14 -5.61
C GLU A 103 -14.00 -5.78 -5.65
N LEU A 104 -12.67 -5.78 -5.52
CA LEU A 104 -11.86 -4.56 -5.57
C LEU A 104 -11.69 -4.07 -7.00
N THR A 105 -11.73 -2.75 -7.14
CA THR A 105 -11.56 -2.03 -8.40
C THR A 105 -10.27 -1.22 -8.39
N ALA A 106 -9.49 -1.29 -9.46
CA ALA A 106 -8.20 -0.60 -9.53
C ALA A 106 -8.35 0.92 -9.52
N GLU A 107 -7.40 1.58 -8.87
CA GLU A 107 -7.38 3.02 -8.58
C GLU A 107 -8.66 3.50 -7.89
N THR A 108 -9.16 2.73 -6.93
CA THR A 108 -10.40 3.03 -6.21
C THR A 108 -10.27 2.84 -4.71
N HIS A 109 -10.65 3.86 -3.94
CA HIS A 109 -10.80 3.80 -2.50
C HIS A 109 -12.20 3.29 -2.14
N HIS A 110 -12.30 2.15 -1.45
CA HIS A 110 -13.56 1.48 -1.20
C HIS A 110 -14.20 1.98 0.11
N TYR A 111 -14.64 3.23 0.13
CA TYR A 111 -15.26 3.86 1.30
C TYR A 111 -16.48 3.08 1.83
N GLY A 112 -16.64 3.03 3.15
CA GLY A 112 -17.70 2.26 3.81
C GLY A 112 -17.56 0.74 3.70
N LYS A 113 -16.44 0.23 3.17
CA LYS A 113 -16.16 -1.21 3.06
C LYS A 113 -15.07 -1.64 4.03
N ALA A 114 -15.01 -2.93 4.32
CA ALA A 114 -13.91 -3.57 5.04
C ALA A 114 -13.48 -4.84 4.32
N LEU A 115 -12.20 -5.17 4.37
CA LEU A 115 -11.64 -6.37 3.77
C LEU A 115 -11.00 -7.24 4.84
N LEU A 116 -11.45 -8.49 4.98
CA LEU A 116 -10.87 -9.47 5.89
C LEU A 116 -9.82 -10.30 5.16
N VAL A 117 -8.60 -10.31 5.69
CA VAL A 117 -7.48 -11.08 5.12
C VAL A 117 -6.64 -11.76 6.20
N GLU A 118 -5.89 -12.76 5.78
CA GLU A 118 -4.89 -13.49 6.54
C GLU A 118 -3.49 -13.17 6.01
N ARG A 119 -2.52 -12.93 6.89
CA ARG A 119 -1.11 -12.84 6.50
C ARG A 119 -0.59 -14.23 6.12
N ILE A 120 -0.11 -14.38 4.88
CA ILE A 120 0.40 -15.66 4.35
C ILE A 120 1.90 -15.67 4.04
N GLY A 121 2.62 -14.55 4.20
CA GLY A 121 4.00 -14.44 3.75
C GLY A 121 4.91 -13.59 4.63
N THR A 122 6.20 -13.57 4.25
CA THR A 122 7.22 -12.74 4.86
C THR A 122 6.93 -11.26 4.60
N VAL A 123 7.24 -10.44 5.59
CA VAL A 123 7.17 -8.98 5.51
C VAL A 123 8.46 -8.47 4.88
N VAL A 124 8.34 -7.64 3.84
CA VAL A 124 9.49 -7.01 3.17
C VAL A 124 9.46 -5.52 3.48
N GLN A 125 10.51 -5.00 4.08
CA GLN A 125 10.63 -3.56 4.33
C GLN A 125 11.34 -2.88 3.16
N ASN A 126 10.62 -2.04 2.42
CA ASN A 126 11.14 -1.29 1.29
C ASN A 126 10.95 0.22 1.50
N GLY A 127 12.04 0.98 1.50
CA GLY A 127 12.00 2.41 1.82
C GLY A 127 11.23 2.73 3.10
N ILE A 128 10.12 3.45 2.89
CA ILE A 128 9.16 3.91 3.92
C ILE A 128 7.88 3.08 3.94
N GLU A 129 7.78 2.07 3.08
CA GLU A 129 6.70 1.09 3.05
C GLU A 129 7.13 -0.29 3.55
N THR A 130 6.13 -1.06 3.93
CA THR A 130 6.26 -2.45 4.31
C THR A 130 5.27 -3.27 3.49
N LEU A 131 5.80 -4.25 2.75
CA LEU A 131 5.02 -5.16 1.90
C LEU A 131 4.67 -6.43 2.64
N VAL A 132 3.40 -6.83 2.55
CA VAL A 132 2.90 -8.06 3.18
C VAL A 132 2.03 -8.82 2.18
N ALA A 133 2.28 -10.12 2.00
CA ALA A 133 1.37 -10.98 1.25
C ALA A 133 0.19 -11.38 2.14
N VAL A 134 -1.01 -11.17 1.62
CA VAL A 134 -2.26 -11.50 2.31
C VAL A 134 -3.17 -12.36 1.44
N GLN A 135 -4.03 -13.13 2.08
CA GLN A 135 -5.01 -13.99 1.42
C GLN A 135 -6.41 -13.73 2.00
N ASP A 136 -7.43 -13.69 1.15
CA ASP A 136 -8.82 -13.64 1.60
C ASP A 136 -9.39 -15.03 1.92
N VAL A 137 -10.62 -15.06 2.42
CA VAL A 137 -11.30 -16.31 2.79
C VAL A 137 -11.56 -17.27 1.62
N ASN A 138 -11.52 -16.80 0.38
CA ASN A 138 -11.72 -17.59 -0.83
C ASN A 138 -10.41 -18.13 -1.41
N GLY A 139 -9.28 -17.77 -0.81
CA GLY A 139 -7.96 -18.20 -1.22
C GLY A 139 -7.31 -17.29 -2.27
N ASP A 140 -7.94 -16.17 -2.60
CA ASP A 140 -7.38 -15.14 -3.46
C ASP A 140 -6.34 -14.34 -2.67
N ALA A 141 -5.26 -13.89 -3.30
CA ALA A 141 -4.14 -13.26 -2.61
C ALA A 141 -3.69 -11.96 -3.26
N GLU A 142 -3.22 -11.02 -2.45
CA GLU A 142 -2.65 -9.76 -2.94
C GLU A 142 -1.52 -9.26 -2.01
N ALA A 143 -0.72 -8.31 -2.48
CA ALA A 143 0.20 -7.59 -1.60
C ALA A 143 -0.48 -6.36 -0.98
N VAL A 144 -0.15 -6.12 0.29
CA VAL A 144 -0.51 -4.91 1.02
C VAL A 144 0.74 -4.05 1.19
N GLU A 145 0.66 -2.78 0.82
CA GLU A 145 1.67 -1.75 1.10
C GLU A 145 1.24 -0.95 2.34
N LEU A 146 1.98 -1.09 3.43
CA LEU A 146 1.78 -0.33 4.66
C LEU A 146 2.80 0.80 4.71
N TYR A 147 2.32 2.04 4.60
CA TYR A 147 3.15 3.23 4.71
C TYR A 147 3.18 3.74 6.16
N HIS A 148 4.28 4.41 6.51
CA HIS A 148 4.45 5.08 7.80
C HIS A 148 4.37 4.16 9.04
N GLY A 149 4.49 2.84 8.84
CA GLY A 149 4.66 1.86 9.90
C GLY A 149 6.10 1.78 10.37
N ASP A 150 6.32 1.66 11.69
CA ASP A 150 7.62 1.26 12.20
C ASP A 150 7.90 -0.21 11.88
N VAL A 151 9.20 -0.49 11.79
CA VAL A 151 9.89 -1.77 11.52
C VAL A 151 9.33 -3.03 12.21
N ASN A 152 8.53 -2.87 13.27
CA ASN A 152 8.02 -3.98 14.09
C ASN A 152 6.71 -4.57 13.55
N LEU A 153 6.37 -4.37 12.28
CA LEU A 153 5.17 -4.95 11.70
C LEU A 153 5.18 -6.49 11.76
N THR A 154 6.36 -7.11 11.63
CA THR A 154 6.49 -8.58 11.73
C THR A 154 6.09 -9.10 13.11
N ASP A 155 6.40 -8.33 14.17
CA ASP A 155 6.01 -8.64 15.54
C ASP A 155 4.53 -8.33 15.79
N ASN A 156 4.01 -7.28 15.15
CA ASN A 156 2.63 -6.82 15.34
C ASN A 156 1.60 -7.57 14.48
N LEU A 157 2.00 -8.16 13.35
CA LEU A 157 1.17 -8.98 12.48
C LEU A 157 1.83 -10.35 12.30
N PRO A 158 1.79 -11.26 13.28
CA PRO A 158 2.35 -12.60 13.13
C PRO A 158 1.81 -13.33 11.88
N LEU A 159 2.56 -14.30 11.37
CA LEU A 159 2.07 -15.17 10.29
C LEU A 159 0.74 -15.83 10.70
N GLU A 160 -0.16 -16.06 9.74
CA GLU A 160 -1.49 -16.67 9.97
C GLU A 160 -2.42 -15.81 10.85
N THR A 161 -2.09 -14.52 11.02
CA THR A 161 -2.97 -13.57 11.71
C THR A 161 -4.01 -13.04 10.74
N PHE A 162 -5.27 -13.06 11.18
CA PHE A 162 -6.38 -12.43 10.49
C PHE A 162 -6.52 -10.98 10.91
N PHE A 163 -6.82 -10.11 9.97
CA PHE A 163 -7.09 -8.70 10.24
C PHE A 163 -8.01 -8.10 9.20
N PHE A 164 -8.67 -7.02 9.57
CA PHE A 164 -9.48 -6.20 8.70
C PHE A 164 -8.69 -4.98 8.22
N ILE A 165 -8.88 -4.65 6.95
CA ILE A 165 -8.47 -3.40 6.34
C ILE A 165 -9.74 -2.59 6.11
N LYS A 166 -9.91 -1.48 6.83
CA LYS A 166 -11.02 -0.55 6.64
C LYS A 166 -10.76 0.27 5.38
N GLU A 167 -11.82 0.49 4.61
CA GLU A 167 -11.85 1.30 3.39
C GLU A 167 -10.64 1.07 2.46
N PRO A 168 -10.40 -0.17 1.99
CA PRO A 168 -9.17 -0.51 1.28
C PRO A 168 -9.02 0.30 -0.02
N TYR A 169 -7.81 0.81 -0.24
CA TYR A 169 -7.43 1.45 -1.50
C TYR A 169 -6.68 0.46 -2.39
N PHE A 170 -7.28 0.06 -3.51
CA PHE A 170 -6.62 -0.82 -4.47
C PHE A 170 -6.01 0.00 -5.61
N THR A 171 -4.69 -0.06 -5.77
CA THR A 171 -3.91 0.81 -6.67
C THR A 171 -2.70 0.06 -7.23
N LEU A 172 -1.88 0.71 -8.04
CA LEU A 172 -0.57 0.23 -8.45
C LEU A 172 0.51 0.75 -7.51
N GLY A 173 1.32 -0.15 -6.98
CA GLY A 173 2.49 0.12 -6.14
C GLY A 173 3.63 0.81 -6.90
N ALA A 174 4.74 1.07 -6.21
CA ALA A 174 5.91 1.71 -6.82
C ALA A 174 6.49 0.88 -7.98
N SER A 175 6.45 -0.45 -7.86
CA SER A 175 6.83 -1.42 -8.91
C SER A 175 5.83 -1.51 -10.07
N GLY A 176 4.74 -0.74 -10.07
CA GLY A 176 3.67 -0.79 -11.07
C GLY A 176 2.77 -2.03 -10.95
N LEU A 177 2.94 -2.81 -9.89
CA LEU A 177 2.17 -4.02 -9.63
C LEU A 177 0.93 -3.69 -8.79
N PRO A 178 -0.19 -4.42 -8.94
CA PRO A 178 -1.38 -4.18 -8.13
C PRO A 178 -1.12 -4.47 -6.66
N VAL A 179 -1.60 -3.58 -5.80
CA VAL A 179 -1.43 -3.63 -4.34
C VAL A 179 -2.63 -3.01 -3.64
N ILE A 180 -2.82 -3.38 -2.37
CA ILE A 180 -3.70 -2.66 -1.45
C ILE A 180 -2.82 -1.71 -0.64
N ARG A 181 -3.07 -0.41 -0.78
CA ARG A 181 -2.31 0.63 -0.09
C ARG A 181 -3.00 1.04 1.20
N ILE A 182 -2.22 1.20 2.27
CA ILE A 182 -2.67 1.64 3.59
C ILE A 182 -1.69 2.70 4.10
N ASP A 183 -2.15 3.94 4.22
CA ASP A 183 -1.36 5.07 4.71
C ASP A 183 -1.63 5.38 6.19
N HIS A 184 -2.78 4.93 6.71
CA HIS A 184 -3.20 5.12 8.10
C HIS A 184 -3.29 3.77 8.81
N LEU A 185 -2.36 3.51 9.74
CA LEU A 185 -2.33 2.23 10.48
C LEU A 185 -3.58 1.97 11.35
N THR A 186 -4.33 3.02 11.69
CA THR A 186 -5.61 2.91 12.41
C THR A 186 -6.71 2.23 11.59
N ASP A 187 -6.49 2.06 10.29
CA ASP A 187 -7.41 1.35 9.39
C ASP A 187 -7.13 -0.15 9.35
N LEU A 188 -6.07 -0.59 10.04
CA LEU A 188 -5.81 -1.99 10.30
C LEU A 188 -6.39 -2.40 11.65
N VAL A 189 -7.25 -3.42 11.66
CA VAL A 189 -7.88 -3.93 12.89
C VAL A 189 -7.62 -5.42 13.01
N HIS A 190 -6.94 -5.86 14.06
CA HIS A 190 -6.74 -7.28 14.34
C HIS A 190 -8.06 -8.02 14.51
N ALA A 191 -8.16 -9.19 13.90
CA ALA A 191 -9.22 -10.13 14.23
C ALA A 191 -8.70 -11.11 15.29
N ASP A 192 -9.40 -11.20 16.42
CA ASP A 192 -9.01 -12.07 17.55
C ASP A 192 -8.94 -13.56 17.17
N SER A 193 -9.57 -13.97 16.05
CA SER A 193 -9.46 -15.31 15.47
C SER A 193 -10.03 -15.35 14.03
N ARG A 194 -9.75 -16.42 13.27
CA ARG A 194 -10.43 -16.70 12.00
C ARG A 194 -11.95 -16.76 12.25
N PRO A 195 -12.76 -15.84 11.72
CA PRO A 195 -14.18 -15.86 11.98
C PRO A 195 -14.79 -17.13 11.36
N LYS A 196 -15.35 -18.02 12.19
CA LYS A 196 -15.93 -19.33 11.78
C LYS A 196 -17.14 -19.21 10.83
N ALA A 197 -17.68 -18.00 10.74
CA ALA A 197 -18.52 -17.43 9.71
C ALA A 197 -18.38 -15.92 9.92
N LEU A 198 -18.76 -15.08 8.94
CA LEU A 198 -18.86 -13.62 9.11
C LEU A 198 -19.92 -13.28 10.19
N SER A 199 -19.64 -13.59 11.45
CA SER A 199 -20.37 -13.10 12.60
C SER A 199 -19.54 -11.95 13.15
N VAL A 200 -20.03 -10.75 12.86
CA VAL A 200 -19.62 -9.48 13.43
C VAL A 200 -19.64 -9.62 14.96
N SER A 201 -18.50 -9.96 15.55
CA SER A 201 -18.30 -9.81 16.99
C SER A 201 -17.26 -8.72 17.17
N ALA A 202 -17.79 -7.51 17.34
CA ALA A 202 -17.11 -6.28 17.63
C ALA A 202 -16.09 -6.43 18.77
N SER A 203 -14.90 -5.86 18.58
CA SER A 203 -14.16 -5.32 19.71
C SER A 203 -15.03 -4.23 20.35
N LYS A 204 -15.24 -4.32 21.66
CA LYS A 204 -15.99 -3.31 22.42
C LYS A 204 -15.21 -2.00 22.42
N GLN A 205 -15.54 -1.09 21.51
CA GLN A 205 -15.12 0.29 21.64
C GLN A 205 -15.78 0.89 22.88
N GLU A 206 -14.97 1.33 23.85
CA GLU A 206 -15.48 1.97 25.07
C GLU A 206 -16.09 3.33 24.72
N VAL A 207 -17.41 3.34 24.51
CA VAL A 207 -18.21 4.55 24.35
C VAL A 207 -18.21 5.29 25.70
N GLY A 208 -17.44 6.36 25.82
CA GLY A 208 -17.42 7.20 27.02
C GLY A 208 -16.25 8.18 27.17
N ARG A 209 -15.19 8.06 26.37
CA ARG A 209 -14.01 8.93 26.46
C ARG A 209 -14.17 10.22 25.68
N THR A 210 -13.68 11.32 26.26
CA THR A 210 -13.52 12.63 25.63
C THR A 210 -12.36 12.63 24.63
N ALA A 211 -12.32 13.61 23.72
CA ALA A 211 -11.25 13.73 22.73
C ALA A 211 -9.85 13.87 23.37
N SER A 212 -9.75 14.50 24.54
CA SER A 212 -8.48 14.62 25.27
C SER A 212 -8.00 13.27 25.82
N GLU A 213 -8.92 12.45 26.31
CA GLU A 213 -8.61 11.11 26.82
C GLU A 213 -8.22 10.18 25.66
N TRP A 214 -8.89 10.26 24.51
CA TRP A 214 -8.48 9.54 23.30
C TRP A 214 -7.09 9.94 22.82
N LYS A 215 -6.75 11.25 22.89
CA LYS A 215 -5.40 11.73 22.58
C LYS A 215 -4.34 11.13 23.50
N GLU A 216 -4.60 11.09 24.81
CA GLU A 216 -3.65 10.52 25.77
C GLU A 216 -3.47 9.01 25.59
N VAL A 217 -4.57 8.28 25.34
CA VAL A 217 -4.55 6.84 25.05
C VAL A 217 -3.76 6.57 23.76
N GLY A 218 -4.07 7.30 22.68
CA GLY A 218 -3.35 7.19 21.41
C GLY A 218 -1.86 7.49 21.55
N ASN A 219 -1.50 8.55 22.28
CA ASN A 219 -0.11 8.90 22.55
C ASN A 219 0.61 7.82 23.38
N GLY A 220 -0.08 7.18 24.32
CA GLY A 220 0.46 6.08 25.10
C GLY A 220 0.85 4.87 24.24
N PHE A 221 0.01 4.51 23.27
CA PHE A 221 0.31 3.45 22.31
C PHE A 221 1.38 3.87 21.30
N PHE A 222 1.36 5.12 20.83
CA PHE A 222 2.39 5.68 19.95
C PHE A 222 3.79 5.59 20.60
N THR A 223 3.90 5.99 21.87
CA THR A 223 5.18 5.94 22.62
C THR A 223 5.72 4.52 22.77
N LYS A 224 4.82 3.52 22.84
CA LYS A 224 5.16 2.10 22.97
C LYS A 224 5.34 1.39 21.63
N GLN A 225 5.16 2.09 20.50
CA GLN A 225 5.13 1.51 19.16
C GLN A 225 4.05 0.42 19.00
N GLU A 226 2.98 0.50 19.79
CA GLU A 226 1.84 -0.43 19.81
C GLU A 226 0.65 0.17 19.04
N TYR A 227 0.90 0.74 17.86
CA TYR A 227 -0.05 1.55 17.10
C TYR A 227 -1.41 0.87 16.87
N PHE A 228 -1.39 -0.44 16.65
CA PHE A 228 -2.57 -1.25 16.34
C PHE A 228 -3.57 -1.38 17.49
N LYS A 229 -3.15 -1.12 18.73
CA LYS A 229 -4.02 -1.15 19.90
C LYS A 229 -4.73 0.18 20.16
N ALA A 230 -4.36 1.24 19.45
CA ALA A 230 -4.89 2.58 19.68
C ALA A 230 -6.35 2.78 19.18
N GLY A 231 -6.85 1.91 18.31
CA GLY A 231 -8.19 1.97 17.72
C GLY A 231 -9.24 1.07 18.37
N GLN A 232 -8.89 0.36 19.46
CA GLN A 232 -9.81 -0.53 20.19
C GLN A 232 -10.68 0.23 21.20
#